data_AF-A0A1I2RQB5-F1
#
_entry.id   AF-A0A1I2RQB5-F1
#
_cell.length_a   1.000
_cell.length_b   1.000
_cell.length_c   1.000
_cell.angle_alpha   90.00
_cell.angle_beta   90.00
_cell.angle_gamma   90.00
#
_symmetry.space_group_name_H-M   'P 1'
#
loop_
_entity.id
_entity.type
_entity.pdbx_description
1 polymer ?
#
loop_
_entity_poly.entity_id
_entity_poly.type
_entity_poly.pdbx_seq_one_letter_code
_entity_poly.pdbx_strand_id
1 'polypeptide(L)'
;MAIAISKSVGRNGVNLPGDVKTVRQLLNTFLKNTGKPALAANASVDDAMLAAIEAFQSQVMKFPHPDGRIDPGGKTITALVAQSETQTGPAAAPTASAGTPSASGAISVTYGNVDKKLQLVSPYSIAVVVKALAMAKMNAAVITSTLRLPADQARIMYGNAKSNLANQFNLYGPTGDEVLKVFKDNRDKPESQVIDLMRLKIEEQLGKGRQVSRHVATIAGYGRLNVFDIGLNSTRKAAGSTFSLEKLTNAFVQLKKDGYIQTFIDETAKSNTCWHLEIVPNSKPL
;
A
#
# COMPACT_ATOMS: atom_id res chain seq x y z
N MET A 1 3.51 7.49 -9.68
CA MET A 1 4.47 6.41 -9.38
C MET A 1 4.83 6.54 -7.90
N ALA A 2 4.68 5.49 -7.09
CA ALA A 2 5.21 5.54 -5.71
C ALA A 2 6.73 5.49 -5.80
N ILE A 3 7.38 6.63 -5.57
CA ILE A 3 8.82 6.76 -5.67
C ILE A 3 9.44 6.05 -4.46
N ALA A 4 10.22 5.00 -4.67
CA ALA A 4 10.86 4.22 -3.60
C ALA A 4 12.26 3.76 -4.01
N ILE A 5 13.14 3.59 -3.00
CA ILE A 5 14.49 3.02 -3.18
C ILE A 5 14.59 1.62 -2.58
N SER A 6 15.36 0.74 -3.20
CA SER A 6 15.54 -0.67 -2.83
C SER A 6 16.74 -0.93 -1.89
N LYS A 7 17.77 -0.10 -1.95
CA LYS A 7 18.95 -0.08 -1.08
C LYS A 7 19.29 1.36 -0.69
N SER A 8 20.20 1.51 0.28
CA SER A 8 20.59 2.82 0.78
C SER A 8 21.36 3.63 -0.27
N VAL A 9 21.08 4.93 -0.31
CA VAL A 9 21.68 5.90 -1.23
C VAL A 9 22.32 7.03 -0.43
N GLY A 10 23.50 7.49 -0.84
CA GLY A 10 24.24 8.56 -0.19
C GLY A 10 25.52 8.06 0.50
N ARG A 11 25.95 8.76 1.55
CA ARG A 11 27.19 8.46 2.27
C ARG A 11 27.14 7.06 2.86
N ASN A 12 28.17 6.25 2.57
CA ASN A 12 28.26 4.84 2.98
C ASN A 12 27.06 3.97 2.54
N GLY A 13 26.30 4.42 1.54
CA GLY A 13 25.17 3.69 0.96
C GLY A 13 25.62 2.63 -0.05
N VAL A 14 24.73 1.70 -0.36
CA VAL A 14 24.95 0.72 -1.45
C VAL A 14 24.98 1.39 -2.82
N ASN A 15 24.28 2.53 -2.96
CA ASN A 15 24.30 3.39 -4.14
C ASN A 15 23.95 2.65 -5.44
N LEU A 16 22.90 1.82 -5.41
CA LEU A 16 22.42 1.15 -6.62
C LEU A 16 21.99 2.20 -7.67
N PRO A 17 22.42 2.09 -8.95
CA PRO A 17 22.17 3.10 -9.99
C PRO A 17 20.70 3.51 -10.15
N GLY A 18 19.77 2.57 -10.01
CA GLY A 18 18.33 2.84 -10.07
C GLY A 18 17.81 3.66 -8.89
N ASP A 19 18.31 3.39 -7.69
CA ASP A 19 17.94 4.12 -6.47
C ASP A 19 18.56 5.52 -6.45
N VAL A 20 19.81 5.63 -6.92
CA VAL A 20 20.53 6.91 -7.10
C VAL A 20 19.76 7.81 -8.07
N LYS A 21 19.34 7.29 -9.22
CA LYS A 21 18.52 8.03 -10.19
C LYS A 21 17.22 8.53 -9.57
N THR A 22 16.56 7.68 -8.78
CA THR A 22 15.29 7.98 -8.14
C THR A 22 15.43 9.09 -7.09
N VAL A 23 16.42 8.98 -6.20
CA VAL A 23 16.73 10.01 -5.19
C VAL A 23 17.12 11.32 -5.87
N ARG A 24 17.91 11.27 -6.95
CA ARG A 24 18.32 12.45 -7.70
C ARG A 24 17.12 13.21 -8.27
N GLN A 25 16.12 12.52 -8.79
CA GLN A 25 14.89 13.15 -9.28
C GLN A 25 14.13 13.86 -8.16
N LEU A 26 14.02 13.24 -6.98
CA LEU A 26 13.38 13.87 -5.82
C LEU A 26 14.15 15.09 -5.31
N LEU A 27 15.48 14.97 -5.21
CA LEU A 27 16.34 16.07 -4.80
C LEU A 27 16.28 17.24 -5.80
N ASN A 28 16.17 16.98 -7.10
CA ASN A 28 16.00 18.04 -8.09
C ASN A 28 14.69 18.81 -7.91
N THR A 29 13.62 18.16 -7.43
CA THR A 29 12.39 18.88 -7.02
C THR A 29 12.65 19.78 -5.82
N PHE A 30 13.43 19.33 -4.83
CA PHE A 30 13.86 20.17 -3.70
C PHE A 30 14.76 21.34 -4.10
N LEU A 31 15.76 21.10 -4.96
CA LEU A 31 16.70 22.14 -5.40
C LEU A 31 15.98 23.23 -6.20
N LYS A 32 14.99 22.86 -7.02
CA LYS A 32 14.12 23.81 -7.71
C LYS A 32 13.44 24.78 -6.74
N ASN A 33 13.00 24.29 -5.57
CA ASN A 33 12.28 25.10 -4.57
C ASN A 33 13.18 26.02 -3.75
N THR A 34 14.46 25.72 -3.74
CA THR A 34 15.49 26.53 -3.08
C THR A 34 16.23 27.44 -4.06
N GLY A 35 15.80 27.49 -5.32
CA GLY A 35 16.43 28.29 -6.38
C GLY A 35 17.82 27.79 -6.81
N LYS A 36 18.19 26.56 -6.43
CA LYS A 36 19.49 25.95 -6.72
C LYS A 36 19.49 25.21 -8.06
N PRO A 37 20.65 25.11 -8.74
CA PRO A 37 20.75 24.36 -10.00
C PRO A 37 20.47 22.87 -9.78
N ALA A 38 19.86 22.24 -10.78
CA ALA A 38 19.58 20.80 -10.77
C ALA A 38 20.86 19.97 -10.88
N LEU A 39 20.86 18.81 -10.22
CA LEU A 39 21.92 17.81 -10.31
C LEU A 39 21.92 17.17 -11.71
N ALA A 40 23.12 16.98 -12.27
CA ALA A 40 23.32 16.37 -13.59
C ALA A 40 22.81 14.92 -13.66
N ALA A 41 22.35 14.45 -14.83
CA ALA A 41 21.75 13.13 -15.00
C ALA A 41 22.77 11.96 -15.06
N ASN A 42 23.72 11.91 -14.13
CA ASN A 42 24.65 10.79 -13.96
C ASN A 42 24.07 9.74 -12.97
N ALA A 43 24.55 8.50 -13.05
CA ALA A 43 24.04 7.37 -12.25
C ALA A 43 24.85 7.13 -10.96
N SER A 44 25.76 8.03 -10.62
CA SER A 44 26.67 7.93 -9.48
C SER A 44 26.30 8.92 -8.38
N VAL A 45 26.70 8.66 -7.14
CA VAL A 45 26.60 9.63 -6.05
C VAL A 45 27.87 10.48 -6.06
N ASP A 46 27.73 11.76 -6.38
CA ASP A 46 28.80 12.77 -6.40
C ASP A 46 28.66 13.75 -5.22
N ASP A 47 29.68 14.58 -4.99
CA ASP A 47 29.69 15.54 -3.87
C ASP A 47 28.49 16.50 -3.91
N ALA A 48 28.04 16.87 -5.11
CA ALA A 48 26.86 17.71 -5.30
C ALA A 48 25.58 17.01 -4.82
N MET A 49 25.41 15.72 -5.12
CA MET A 49 24.28 14.93 -4.64
C MET A 49 24.35 14.70 -3.13
N LEU A 50 25.53 14.44 -2.56
CA LEU A 50 25.70 14.31 -1.10
C LEU A 50 25.33 15.60 -0.37
N ALA A 51 25.82 16.75 -0.87
CA ALA A 51 25.47 18.06 -0.32
C ALA A 51 23.96 18.35 -0.40
N ALA A 52 23.29 17.90 -1.46
CA ALA A 52 21.84 18.04 -1.59
C ALA A 52 21.07 17.17 -0.58
N ILE A 53 21.54 15.96 -0.27
CA ILE A 53 20.94 15.09 0.75
C ILE A 53 21.09 15.73 2.14
N GLU A 54 22.29 16.17 2.50
CA GLU A 54 22.56 16.82 3.79
C GLU A 54 21.80 18.13 3.94
N ALA A 55 21.70 18.93 2.87
CA ALA A 55 20.89 20.15 2.84
C ALA A 55 19.41 19.85 3.06
N PHE A 56 18.86 18.80 2.45
CA PHE A 56 17.48 18.41 2.67
C PHE A 56 17.22 17.97 4.12
N GLN A 57 18.09 17.11 4.66
CA GLN A 57 17.99 16.62 6.04
C GLN A 57 18.11 17.76 7.08
N SER A 58 19.00 18.72 6.86
CA SER A 58 19.14 19.88 7.75
C SER A 58 18.01 20.89 7.59
N GLN A 59 17.70 21.30 6.35
CA GLN A 59 16.83 22.45 6.09
C GLN A 59 15.35 22.10 6.18
N VAL A 60 14.96 20.92 5.67
CA VAL A 60 13.56 20.47 5.63
C VAL A 60 13.25 19.65 6.87
N MET A 61 14.09 18.66 7.18
CA MET A 61 13.82 17.73 8.29
C MET A 61 14.32 18.22 9.65
N LYS A 62 15.11 19.30 9.68
CA LYS A 62 15.70 19.87 10.90
C LYS A 62 16.51 18.86 11.72
N PHE A 63 17.18 17.92 11.04
CA PHE A 63 18.04 16.97 11.72
C PHE A 63 19.27 17.68 12.30
N PRO A 64 19.60 17.47 13.59
CA PRO A 64 20.74 18.12 14.24
C PRO A 64 22.08 17.66 13.67
N HIS A 65 22.13 16.43 13.13
CA HIS A 65 23.30 15.85 12.45
C HIS A 65 22.87 15.22 11.13
N PRO A 66 22.87 15.98 10.02
CA PRO A 66 22.66 15.44 8.67
C PRO A 66 23.76 14.41 8.35
N ASP A 67 23.38 13.17 8.11
CA ASP A 67 24.31 12.06 7.90
C ASP A 67 24.62 11.81 6.41
N GLY A 68 23.87 12.46 5.51
CA GLY A 68 24.04 12.33 4.07
C GLY A 68 23.61 10.97 3.53
N ARG A 69 22.82 10.19 4.29
CA ARG A 69 22.37 8.84 3.93
C ARG A 69 20.85 8.73 3.88
N ILE A 70 20.36 7.97 2.91
CA ILE A 70 18.93 7.68 2.72
C ILE A 70 18.74 6.17 2.70
N ASP A 71 18.10 5.63 3.72
CA ASP A 71 17.78 4.20 3.80
C ASP A 71 16.38 3.90 3.22
N PRO A 72 16.17 2.71 2.63
CA PRO A 72 14.86 2.26 2.16
C PRO A 72 13.80 2.34 3.25
N GLY A 73 12.66 2.98 2.96
CA GLY A 73 11.58 3.18 3.93
C GLY A 73 11.94 4.11 5.10
N GLY A 74 13.12 4.75 5.06
CA GLY A 74 13.57 5.69 6.08
C GLY A 74 12.87 7.04 5.99
N LYS A 75 13.02 7.84 7.06
CA LYS A 75 12.36 9.16 7.18
C LYS A 75 12.70 10.10 6.02
N THR A 76 13.96 10.08 5.56
CA THR A 76 14.45 10.98 4.50
C THR A 76 13.78 10.70 3.16
N ILE A 77 13.64 9.44 2.75
CA ILE A 77 12.98 9.11 1.47
C ILE A 77 11.48 9.42 1.54
N THR A 78 10.81 9.15 2.67
CA THR A 78 9.40 9.49 2.86
C THR A 78 9.15 10.99 2.72
N ALA A 79 10.00 11.82 3.34
CA ALA A 79 9.87 13.27 3.27
C ALA A 79 10.14 13.80 1.86
N LEU A 80 11.13 13.26 1.14
CA LEU A 80 11.43 13.63 -0.24
C LEU A 80 10.25 13.34 -1.17
N VAL A 81 9.61 12.18 -1.02
CA VAL A 81 8.42 11.81 -1.79
C VAL A 81 7.27 12.76 -1.50
N ALA A 82 6.94 13.00 -0.23
CA ALA A 82 5.88 13.92 0.15
C ALA A 82 6.10 15.36 -0.35
N GLN A 83 7.36 15.81 -0.39
CA GLN A 83 7.68 17.12 -0.94
C GLN A 83 7.49 17.17 -2.46
N SER A 84 7.78 16.08 -3.17
CA SER A 84 7.55 16.03 -4.61
C SER A 84 6.06 16.00 -4.98
N GLU A 85 5.22 15.48 -4.09
CA GLU A 85 3.76 15.41 -4.26
C GLU A 85 3.04 16.73 -3.91
N THR A 86 3.63 17.57 -3.06
CA THR A 86 3.07 18.90 -2.72
C THR A 86 3.27 19.96 -3.81
N GLN A 87 3.91 19.61 -4.94
CA GLN A 87 4.20 20.53 -6.05
C GLN A 87 3.50 20.22 -7.37
N THR A 88 2.54 19.30 -7.37
CA THR A 88 1.55 19.21 -8.45
C THR A 88 0.32 20.04 -8.11
N GLY A 89 0.36 21.35 -8.43
CA GLY A 89 -0.81 22.23 -8.54
C GLY A 89 -0.38 23.70 -8.73
N PRO A 90 -1.00 24.49 -9.64
CA PRO A 90 -2.44 24.46 -9.98
C PRO A 90 -2.79 24.46 -11.48
N ALA A 91 -3.93 23.85 -11.82
CA ALA A 91 -4.85 24.38 -12.84
C ALA A 91 -6.31 24.11 -12.40
N ALA A 92 -7.02 25.21 -12.13
CA ALA A 92 -8.45 25.36 -11.84
C ALA A 92 -9.00 24.79 -10.51
N ALA A 93 -9.28 25.70 -9.57
CA ALA A 93 -10.04 25.49 -8.34
C ALA A 93 -11.57 25.50 -8.59
N PRO A 94 -12.39 24.97 -7.65
CA PRO A 94 -13.74 25.49 -7.46
C PRO A 94 -13.85 26.18 -6.10
N THR A 95 -14.11 27.48 -6.16
CA THR A 95 -14.65 28.30 -5.07
C THR A 95 -16.03 27.78 -4.68
N ALA A 96 -16.30 27.67 -3.38
CA ALA A 96 -17.64 27.40 -2.88
C ALA A 96 -18.51 28.67 -2.92
N SER A 97 -19.64 28.63 -3.64
CA SER A 97 -21.00 28.74 -3.08
C SER A 97 -22.04 29.20 -4.13
N ALA A 98 -23.27 28.70 -3.95
CA ALA A 98 -24.56 29.04 -4.56
C ALA A 98 -24.93 28.46 -5.94
N GLY A 99 -25.92 27.54 -5.95
CA GLY A 99 -26.80 27.26 -7.09
C GLY A 99 -27.01 25.78 -7.48
N THR A 100 -27.89 25.06 -6.77
CA THR A 100 -28.53 23.78 -7.19
C THR A 100 -29.40 23.97 -8.46
N PRO A 101 -29.96 22.94 -9.16
CA PRO A 101 -29.76 21.48 -9.15
C PRO A 101 -29.64 20.80 -10.56
N SER A 102 -29.04 19.60 -10.66
CA SER A 102 -29.63 18.50 -11.48
C SER A 102 -28.91 17.14 -11.37
N ALA A 103 -29.73 16.09 -11.36
CA ALA A 103 -29.46 14.71 -10.97
C ALA A 103 -28.63 13.87 -11.97
N SER A 104 -27.61 13.16 -11.44
CA SER A 104 -27.31 11.74 -11.69
C SER A 104 -26.39 11.25 -10.56
N GLY A 105 -26.76 10.19 -9.85
CA GLY A 105 -26.12 9.79 -8.59
C GLY A 105 -24.64 9.42 -8.75
N ALA A 106 -23.73 10.16 -8.10
CA ALA A 106 -22.29 9.92 -8.17
C ALA A 106 -21.93 8.54 -7.57
N ILE A 107 -21.26 7.70 -8.37
CA ILE A 107 -20.72 6.42 -7.91
C ILE A 107 -19.55 6.70 -6.95
N SER A 108 -19.55 6.06 -5.78
CA SER A 108 -18.57 6.28 -4.71
C SER A 108 -17.89 4.99 -4.28
N VAL A 109 -16.57 5.03 -4.06
CA VAL A 109 -15.81 3.93 -3.46
C VAL A 109 -15.11 4.48 -2.22
N THR A 110 -15.39 3.92 -1.06
CA THR A 110 -14.88 4.41 0.23
C THR A 110 -14.13 3.32 0.99
N TYR A 111 -13.42 3.71 2.04
CA TYR A 111 -12.81 2.78 2.98
C TYR A 111 -13.69 2.65 4.22
N GLY A 112 -13.83 1.41 4.71
CA GLY A 112 -14.42 1.12 6.01
C GLY A 112 -13.41 1.37 7.14
N ASN A 113 -13.30 0.43 8.07
CA ASN A 113 -12.34 0.53 9.16
C ASN A 113 -10.91 0.12 8.72
N VAL A 114 -10.34 0.85 7.77
CA VAL A 114 -8.97 0.66 7.27
C VAL A 114 -8.12 1.85 7.71
N ASP A 115 -7.01 1.59 8.42
CA ASP A 115 -6.04 2.62 8.81
C ASP A 115 -5.63 3.48 7.61
N LYS A 116 -5.60 4.81 7.77
CA LYS A 116 -5.25 5.76 6.68
C LYS A 116 -3.93 5.42 5.99
N LYS A 117 -2.93 4.97 6.74
CA LYS A 117 -1.61 4.56 6.20
C LYS A 117 -1.68 3.32 5.30
N LEU A 118 -2.75 2.54 5.38
CA LEU A 118 -3.00 1.32 4.61
C LEU A 118 -4.04 1.53 3.50
N GLN A 119 -4.62 2.72 3.37
CA GLN A 119 -5.54 3.09 2.27
C GLN A 119 -4.76 3.35 0.98
N LEU A 120 -4.04 2.32 0.52
CA LEU A 120 -3.06 2.38 -0.56
C LEU A 120 -3.56 1.80 -1.88
N VAL A 121 -4.87 1.50 -1.99
CA VAL A 121 -5.44 1.01 -3.25
C VAL A 121 -5.27 2.10 -4.30
N SER A 122 -4.66 1.75 -5.42
CA SER A 122 -4.31 2.74 -6.45
C SER A 122 -5.57 3.36 -7.06
N PRO A 123 -5.47 4.60 -7.59
CA PRO A 123 -6.57 5.23 -8.31
C PRO A 123 -7.10 4.37 -9.48
N TYR A 124 -6.20 3.66 -10.16
CA TYR A 124 -6.57 2.71 -11.22
C TYR A 124 -7.48 1.59 -10.69
N SER A 125 -7.06 0.92 -9.60
CA SER A 125 -7.85 -0.16 -9.00
C SER A 125 -9.20 0.34 -8.49
N ILE A 126 -9.26 1.55 -7.94
CA ILE A 126 -10.51 2.21 -7.56
C ILE A 126 -11.40 2.43 -8.80
N ALA A 127 -10.83 2.91 -9.91
CA ALA A 127 -11.59 3.12 -11.14
C ALA A 127 -12.10 1.81 -11.77
N VAL A 128 -11.37 0.70 -11.64
CA VAL A 128 -11.89 -0.64 -12.01
C VAL A 128 -13.12 -1.00 -11.18
N VAL A 129 -13.13 -0.70 -9.87
CA VAL A 129 -14.30 -0.91 -9.01
C VAL A 129 -15.46 0.01 -9.41
N VAL A 130 -15.19 1.29 -9.73
CA VAL A 130 -16.20 2.22 -10.26
C VAL A 130 -16.82 1.69 -11.56
N LYS A 131 -16.01 1.11 -12.45
CA LYS A 131 -16.50 0.45 -13.67
C LYS A 131 -17.42 -0.73 -13.33
N ALA A 132 -17.06 -1.55 -12.34
CA ALA A 132 -17.91 -2.64 -11.87
C ALA A 132 -19.27 -2.15 -11.34
N LEU A 133 -19.25 -1.07 -10.55
CA LEU A 133 -20.43 -0.43 -10.00
C LEU A 133 -21.34 0.13 -11.10
N ALA A 134 -20.77 0.78 -12.12
CA ALA A 134 -21.50 1.27 -13.28
C ALA A 134 -22.18 0.11 -14.05
N MET A 135 -21.45 -0.99 -14.29
CA MET A 135 -22.00 -2.20 -14.92
C MET A 135 -23.13 -2.82 -14.10
N ALA A 136 -23.03 -2.77 -12.77
CA ALA A 136 -24.02 -3.31 -11.85
C ALA A 136 -25.21 -2.35 -11.59
N LYS A 137 -25.15 -1.11 -12.08
CA LYS A 137 -26.08 -0.01 -11.73
C LYS A 137 -26.12 0.26 -10.21
N MET A 138 -24.97 0.13 -9.56
CA MET A 138 -24.76 0.41 -8.14
C MET A 138 -24.04 1.74 -7.95
N ASN A 139 -24.34 2.45 -6.87
CA ASN A 139 -23.73 3.75 -6.58
C ASN A 139 -22.62 3.72 -5.53
N ALA A 140 -22.39 2.60 -4.84
CA ALA A 140 -21.37 2.55 -3.79
C ALA A 140 -20.72 1.17 -3.60
N ALA A 141 -19.44 1.18 -3.22
CA ALA A 141 -18.71 0.04 -2.64
C ALA A 141 -17.82 0.49 -1.48
N VAL A 142 -17.55 -0.42 -0.54
CA VAL A 142 -16.71 -0.16 0.63
C VAL A 142 -15.56 -1.16 0.70
N ILE A 143 -14.32 -0.65 0.60
CA ILE A 143 -13.09 -1.41 0.80
C ILE A 143 -12.89 -1.62 2.30
N THR A 144 -12.80 -2.88 2.73
CA THR A 144 -12.71 -3.26 4.15
C THR A 144 -11.36 -3.84 4.55
N SER A 145 -10.51 -4.21 3.59
CA SER A 145 -9.15 -4.66 3.84
C SER A 145 -8.25 -4.28 2.65
N THR A 146 -6.94 -4.15 2.90
CA THR A 146 -5.93 -3.78 1.88
C THR A 146 -4.62 -4.54 2.12
N LEU A 147 -3.50 -3.83 2.25
CA LEU A 147 -2.18 -4.34 2.63
C LEU A 147 -2.13 -4.65 4.12
N ARG A 148 -1.58 -5.80 4.48
CA ARG A 148 -1.15 -6.10 5.84
C ARG A 148 0.37 -6.17 5.88
N LEU A 149 0.99 -5.29 6.66
CA LEU A 149 2.44 -5.32 6.83
C LEU A 149 2.86 -6.55 7.66
N PRO A 150 4.09 -7.07 7.47
CA PRO A 150 4.61 -8.20 8.23
C PRO A 150 4.47 -8.03 9.75
N ALA A 151 4.73 -6.82 10.27
CA ALA A 151 4.58 -6.52 11.69
C ALA A 151 3.12 -6.63 12.16
N ASP A 152 2.16 -6.20 11.36
CA ASP A 152 0.74 -6.27 11.70
C ASP A 152 0.24 -7.72 11.64
N GLN A 153 0.69 -8.50 10.64
CA GLN A 153 0.41 -9.93 10.59
C GLN A 153 1.00 -10.67 11.80
N ALA A 154 2.23 -10.34 12.20
CA ALA A 154 2.87 -10.95 13.38
C ALA A 154 2.04 -10.72 14.65
N ARG A 155 1.55 -9.49 14.88
CA ARG A 155 0.69 -9.16 16.03
C ARG A 155 -0.61 -9.97 16.03
N ILE A 156 -1.26 -10.09 14.87
CA ILE A 156 -2.50 -10.88 14.73
C ILE A 156 -2.23 -12.36 15.02
N MET A 157 -1.17 -12.91 14.41
CA MET A 157 -0.79 -14.31 14.63
C MET A 157 -0.43 -14.57 16.09
N TYR A 158 0.31 -13.67 16.74
CA TYR A 158 0.66 -13.77 18.16
C TYR A 158 -0.61 -13.78 19.03
N GLY A 159 -1.52 -12.83 18.84
CA GLY A 159 -2.76 -12.74 19.61
C GLY A 159 -3.61 -14.01 19.49
N ASN A 160 -3.81 -14.49 18.26
CA ASN A 160 -4.58 -15.70 18.01
C ASN A 160 -3.90 -16.96 18.56
N ALA A 161 -2.57 -17.04 18.45
CA ALA A 161 -1.78 -18.15 18.98
C ALA A 161 -1.81 -18.20 20.51
N LYS A 162 -1.78 -17.03 21.17
CA LYS A 162 -1.93 -16.91 22.62
C LYS A 162 -3.31 -17.38 23.09
N SER A 163 -4.36 -17.15 22.29
CA SER A 163 -5.70 -17.65 22.59
C SER A 163 -5.85 -19.15 22.35
N ASN A 164 -5.44 -19.66 21.18
CA ASN A 164 -5.52 -21.10 20.87
C ASN A 164 -4.52 -21.49 19.77
N LEU A 165 -3.29 -21.83 20.18
CA LEU A 165 -2.20 -22.21 19.28
C LEU A 165 -2.54 -23.45 18.44
N ALA A 166 -3.14 -24.49 19.04
CA ALA A 166 -3.45 -25.73 18.34
C ALA A 166 -4.40 -25.47 17.16
N ASN A 167 -5.43 -24.65 17.36
CA ASN A 167 -6.33 -24.26 16.28
C ASN A 167 -5.61 -23.43 15.19
N GLN A 168 -4.62 -22.60 15.55
CA GLN A 168 -3.88 -21.84 14.54
C GLN A 168 -3.11 -22.74 13.57
N PHE A 169 -2.52 -23.85 14.03
CA PHE A 169 -1.87 -24.82 13.14
C PHE A 169 -2.84 -25.55 12.21
N ASN A 170 -4.14 -25.62 12.54
CA ASN A 170 -5.15 -26.18 11.65
C ASN A 170 -5.65 -25.18 10.60
N LEU A 171 -5.50 -23.88 10.87
CA LEU A 171 -5.96 -22.79 10.00
C LEU A 171 -4.88 -22.33 9.02
N TYR A 172 -3.63 -22.27 9.48
CA TYR A 172 -2.51 -21.89 8.64
C TYR A 172 -1.99 -23.08 7.83
N GLY A 173 -1.37 -22.77 6.69
CA GLY A 173 -0.58 -23.74 5.94
C GLY A 173 0.91 -23.72 6.37
N PRO A 174 1.78 -24.50 5.68
CA PRO A 174 3.16 -24.71 6.09
C PRO A 174 3.97 -23.43 6.34
N THR A 175 3.77 -22.38 5.52
CA THR A 175 4.43 -21.09 5.69
C THR A 175 4.02 -20.39 6.99
N GLY A 176 2.74 -20.46 7.35
CA GLY A 176 2.23 -19.90 8.61
C GLY A 176 2.66 -20.73 9.81
N ASP A 177 2.71 -22.06 9.67
CA ASP A 177 3.19 -22.97 10.71
C ASP A 177 4.63 -22.69 11.10
N GLU A 178 5.49 -22.33 10.14
CA GLU A 178 6.86 -21.90 10.43
C GLU A 178 6.90 -20.65 11.34
N VAL A 179 5.93 -19.73 11.22
CA VAL A 179 5.81 -18.55 12.08
C VAL A 179 5.20 -18.90 13.44
N LEU A 180 4.20 -19.78 13.47
CA LEU A 180 3.60 -20.28 14.72
C LEU A 180 4.61 -21.10 15.53
N LYS A 181 5.54 -21.79 14.88
CA LYS A 181 6.67 -22.44 15.54
C LYS A 181 7.58 -21.43 16.25
N VAL A 182 7.87 -20.29 15.60
CA VAL A 182 8.62 -19.19 16.24
C VAL A 182 7.91 -18.71 17.50
N PHE A 183 6.59 -18.54 17.47
CA PHE A 183 5.81 -18.24 18.67
C PHE A 183 5.98 -19.33 19.75
N LYS A 184 5.76 -20.59 19.39
CA LYS A 184 5.82 -21.73 20.31
C LYS A 184 7.18 -21.84 21.00
N ASP A 185 8.27 -21.68 20.26
CA ASP A 185 9.64 -21.84 20.73
C ASP A 185 10.15 -20.65 21.56
N ASN A 186 9.43 -19.51 21.53
CA ASN A 186 9.85 -18.27 22.20
C ASN A 186 8.82 -17.73 23.20
N ARG A 187 7.80 -18.51 23.55
CA ARG A 187 6.65 -18.05 24.37
C ARG A 187 7.02 -17.48 25.75
N ASP A 188 8.19 -17.85 26.29
CA ASP A 188 8.67 -17.40 27.60
C ASP A 188 9.41 -16.04 27.51
N LYS A 189 9.63 -15.50 26.30
CA LYS A 189 10.22 -14.17 26.08
C LYS A 189 9.16 -13.07 26.16
N PRO A 190 9.58 -11.80 26.36
CA PRO A 190 8.67 -10.66 26.29
C PRO A 190 7.88 -10.61 24.99
N GLU A 191 6.59 -10.27 25.07
CA GLU A 191 5.65 -10.23 23.95
C GLU A 191 6.20 -9.47 22.72
N SER A 192 6.81 -8.30 22.94
CA SER A 192 7.41 -7.50 21.87
C SER A 192 8.52 -8.24 21.14
N GLN A 193 9.35 -9.01 21.84
CA GLN A 193 10.43 -9.79 21.23
C GLN A 193 9.87 -10.96 20.41
N VAL A 194 8.84 -11.64 20.89
CA VAL A 194 8.21 -12.75 20.15
C VAL A 194 7.56 -12.24 18.87
N ILE A 195 6.82 -11.12 18.96
CA ILE A 195 6.21 -10.48 17.80
C ILE A 195 7.28 -10.06 16.78
N ASP A 196 8.40 -9.50 17.22
CA ASP A 196 9.51 -9.12 16.34
C ASP A 196 10.17 -10.34 15.67
N LEU A 197 10.35 -11.45 16.38
CA LEU A 197 10.85 -12.70 15.80
C LEU A 197 9.86 -13.27 14.77
N MET A 198 8.56 -13.24 15.07
CA MET A 198 7.51 -13.64 14.12
C MET A 198 7.49 -12.73 12.89
N ARG A 199 7.66 -11.41 13.05
CA ARG A 199 7.79 -10.45 11.93
C ARG A 199 8.97 -10.82 11.06
N LEU A 200 10.15 -11.02 11.64
CA LEU A 200 11.37 -11.38 10.90
C LEU A 200 11.16 -12.68 10.13
N LYS A 201 10.48 -13.67 10.72
CA LYS A 201 10.13 -14.91 10.04
C LYS A 201 9.21 -14.65 8.85
N ILE A 202 8.18 -13.81 8.99
CA ILE A 202 7.28 -13.43 7.89
C ILE A 202 8.06 -12.73 6.76
N GLU A 203 8.96 -11.80 7.10
CA GLU A 203 9.81 -11.11 6.12
C GLU A 203 10.75 -12.08 5.39
N GLU A 204 11.33 -13.05 6.11
CA GLU A 204 12.11 -14.15 5.51
C GLU A 204 11.28 -14.96 4.52
N GLN A 205 10.03 -15.30 4.86
CA GLN A 205 9.12 -16.01 3.95
C GLN A 205 8.83 -15.21 2.69
N LEU A 206 8.52 -13.92 2.84
CA LEU A 206 8.27 -13.02 1.72
C LEU A 206 9.49 -12.91 0.81
N GLY A 207 10.71 -12.87 1.37
CA GLY A 207 11.95 -12.88 0.61
C GLY A 207 12.13 -14.14 -0.24
N LYS A 208 11.55 -15.27 0.19
CA LYS A 208 11.51 -16.54 -0.57
C LYS A 208 10.31 -16.64 -1.52
N GLY A 209 9.52 -15.58 -1.66
CA GLY A 209 8.27 -15.59 -2.44
C GLY A 209 7.14 -16.41 -1.80
N ARG A 210 7.27 -16.80 -0.52
CA ARG A 210 6.23 -17.53 0.23
C ARG A 210 5.41 -16.56 1.06
N GLN A 211 4.09 -16.75 1.07
CA GLN A 211 3.18 -15.88 1.82
C GLN A 211 2.52 -16.64 2.96
N VAL A 212 2.38 -15.95 4.10
CA VAL A 212 1.62 -16.43 5.27
C VAL A 212 0.13 -16.07 5.19
N SER A 213 -0.21 -15.09 4.36
CA SER A 213 -1.56 -14.62 4.07
C SER A 213 -1.55 -13.83 2.75
N ARG A 214 -2.66 -13.82 2.02
CA ARG A 214 -2.81 -13.12 0.73
C ARG A 214 -2.61 -11.60 0.84
N HIS A 215 -2.98 -11.01 1.97
CA HIS A 215 -2.83 -9.56 2.21
C HIS A 215 -1.42 -9.16 2.62
N VAL A 216 -0.57 -10.12 2.95
CA VAL A 216 0.77 -9.83 3.47
C VAL A 216 1.72 -9.57 2.31
N ALA A 217 2.16 -8.33 2.24
CA ALA A 217 3.13 -7.86 1.26
C ALA A 217 3.93 -6.69 1.81
N THR A 218 4.99 -6.33 1.10
CA THR A 218 5.67 -5.03 1.29
C THR A 218 4.89 -3.95 0.55
N ILE A 219 5.10 -2.67 0.90
CA ILE A 219 4.50 -1.54 0.17
C ILE A 219 4.88 -1.58 -1.31
N ALA A 220 6.14 -1.90 -1.61
CA ALA A 220 6.61 -2.05 -2.99
C ALA A 220 5.93 -3.22 -3.72
N GLY A 221 5.72 -4.35 -3.04
CA GLY A 221 4.95 -5.48 -3.57
C GLY A 221 3.50 -5.09 -3.86
N TYR A 222 2.87 -4.37 -2.92
CA TYR A 222 1.51 -3.88 -3.05
C TYR A 222 1.34 -2.90 -4.21
N GLY A 223 2.35 -2.08 -4.51
CA GLY A 223 2.36 -1.19 -5.66
C GLY A 223 2.35 -1.92 -7.01
N ARG A 224 2.80 -3.18 -7.05
CA ARG A 224 2.75 -4.05 -8.25
C ARG A 224 1.45 -4.84 -8.35
N LEU A 225 0.86 -5.18 -7.20
CA LEU A 225 -0.39 -5.92 -7.11
C LEU A 225 -1.20 -5.41 -5.91
N ASN A 226 -2.27 -4.67 -6.18
CA ASN A 226 -3.19 -4.23 -5.13
C ASN A 226 -4.09 -5.41 -4.74
N VAL A 227 -3.90 -5.91 -3.52
CA VAL A 227 -4.76 -6.94 -2.90
C VAL A 227 -5.71 -6.27 -1.91
N PHE A 228 -7.01 -6.39 -2.10
CA PHE A 228 -7.98 -5.74 -1.22
C PHE A 228 -9.34 -6.43 -1.26
N ASP A 229 -10.09 -6.29 -0.17
CA ASP A 229 -11.45 -6.82 -0.06
C ASP A 229 -12.49 -5.71 -0.12
N ILE A 230 -13.57 -5.96 -0.84
CA ILE A 230 -14.81 -5.19 -0.75
C ILE A 230 -15.77 -5.96 0.16
N GLY A 231 -16.13 -5.34 1.29
CA GLY A 231 -16.98 -5.97 2.30
C GLY A 231 -18.45 -5.98 1.86
N LEU A 232 -19.10 -7.15 1.90
CA LEU A 232 -20.49 -7.34 1.48
C LEU A 232 -21.44 -6.45 2.27
N ASN A 233 -21.39 -6.54 3.60
CA ASN A 233 -22.34 -5.86 4.48
C ASN A 233 -22.13 -4.34 4.49
N SER A 234 -20.87 -3.90 4.48
CA SER A 234 -20.52 -2.48 4.36
C SER A 234 -20.99 -1.89 3.04
N THR A 235 -20.80 -2.62 1.93
CA THR A 235 -21.25 -2.22 0.60
C THR A 235 -22.77 -2.21 0.50
N ARG A 236 -23.45 -3.23 1.04
CA ARG A 236 -24.93 -3.27 1.13
C ARG A 236 -25.49 -2.06 1.85
N LYS A 237 -24.89 -1.71 3.00
CA LYS A 237 -25.29 -0.52 3.76
C LYS A 237 -25.06 0.77 2.98
N ALA A 238 -23.90 0.91 2.33
CA ALA A 238 -23.54 2.13 1.60
C ALA A 238 -24.36 2.32 0.32
N ALA A 239 -24.63 1.26 -0.43
CA ALA A 239 -25.34 1.31 -1.70
C ALA A 239 -26.87 1.40 -1.56
N GLY A 240 -27.41 1.06 -0.38
CA GLY A 240 -28.83 1.17 -0.07
C GLY A 240 -29.70 0.43 -1.10
N SER A 241 -30.68 1.15 -1.66
CA SER A 241 -31.63 0.60 -2.65
C SER A 241 -30.99 0.18 -3.97
N THR A 242 -29.78 0.65 -4.29
CA THR A 242 -29.10 0.25 -5.52
C THR A 242 -28.36 -1.09 -5.39
N PHE A 243 -28.20 -1.59 -4.16
CA PHE A 243 -27.41 -2.79 -3.90
C PHE A 243 -27.96 -4.02 -4.63
N SER A 244 -27.06 -4.73 -5.32
CA SER A 244 -27.34 -6.04 -5.89
C SER A 244 -26.12 -6.93 -5.81
N LEU A 245 -26.21 -8.00 -5.00
CA LEU A 245 -25.16 -9.00 -4.85
C LEU A 245 -24.81 -9.62 -6.22
N GLU A 246 -25.83 -10.15 -6.90
CA GLU A 246 -25.67 -10.86 -8.18
C GLU A 246 -25.03 -9.97 -9.25
N LYS A 247 -25.52 -8.74 -9.42
CA LYS A 247 -25.02 -7.83 -10.47
C LYS A 247 -23.57 -7.42 -10.22
N LEU A 248 -23.21 -7.14 -8.96
CA LEU A 248 -21.83 -6.76 -8.63
C LEU A 248 -20.87 -7.94 -8.77
N THR A 249 -21.25 -9.13 -8.29
CA THR A 249 -20.47 -10.35 -8.52
C THR A 249 -20.27 -10.59 -10.02
N ASN A 250 -21.32 -10.51 -10.84
CA ASN A 250 -21.24 -10.71 -12.28
C ASN A 250 -20.35 -9.65 -12.96
N ALA A 251 -20.39 -8.40 -12.50
CA ALA A 251 -19.51 -7.34 -12.99
C ALA A 251 -18.03 -7.63 -12.70
N PHE A 252 -17.69 -8.11 -11.49
CA PHE A 252 -16.31 -8.53 -11.18
C PHE A 252 -15.87 -9.76 -11.98
N VAL A 253 -16.75 -10.74 -12.17
CA VAL A 253 -16.48 -11.90 -13.03
C VAL A 253 -16.16 -11.44 -14.46
N GLN A 254 -16.94 -10.50 -15.00
CA GLN A 254 -16.70 -9.98 -16.34
C GLN A 254 -15.40 -9.19 -16.42
N LEU A 255 -15.12 -8.30 -15.46
CA LEU A 255 -13.87 -7.53 -15.44
C LEU A 255 -12.62 -8.40 -15.27
N LYS A 256 -12.73 -9.56 -14.60
CA LYS A 256 -11.68 -10.59 -14.60
C LYS A 256 -11.49 -11.18 -15.99
N LYS A 257 -12.56 -11.61 -16.66
CA LYS A 257 -12.50 -12.15 -18.04
C LYS A 257 -11.89 -11.14 -19.01
N ASP A 258 -12.21 -9.87 -18.84
CA ASP A 258 -11.70 -8.77 -19.66
C ASP A 258 -10.25 -8.37 -19.34
N GLY A 259 -9.64 -8.95 -18.31
CA GLY A 259 -8.24 -8.71 -17.92
C GLY A 259 -7.99 -7.46 -17.06
N TYR A 260 -9.04 -6.80 -16.55
CA TYR A 260 -8.89 -5.67 -15.62
C TYR A 260 -8.54 -6.15 -14.20
N ILE A 261 -9.02 -7.34 -13.81
CA ILE A 261 -8.78 -7.96 -12.51
C ILE A 261 -7.95 -9.22 -12.73
N GLN A 262 -6.80 -9.33 -12.06
CA GLN A 262 -5.92 -10.50 -12.17
C GLN A 262 -6.54 -11.70 -11.43
N THR A 263 -6.92 -11.48 -10.17
CA THR A 263 -7.57 -12.51 -9.35
C THR A 263 -8.85 -11.95 -8.75
N PHE A 264 -9.93 -12.71 -8.87
CA PHE A 264 -11.19 -12.45 -8.16
C PHE A 264 -11.62 -13.74 -7.47
N ILE A 265 -11.98 -13.62 -6.20
CA ILE A 265 -12.54 -14.70 -5.38
C ILE A 265 -13.81 -14.17 -4.73
N ASP A 266 -14.93 -14.86 -4.96
CA ASP A 266 -16.19 -14.58 -4.28
C ASP A 266 -16.25 -15.35 -2.97
N GLU A 267 -16.25 -14.61 -1.86
CA GLU A 267 -16.34 -15.15 -0.51
C GLU A 267 -17.55 -14.57 0.24
N THR A 268 -18.54 -14.05 -0.51
CA THR A 268 -19.75 -13.44 0.05
C THR A 268 -20.62 -14.43 0.82
N ALA A 269 -20.52 -15.74 0.51
CA ALA A 269 -21.17 -16.83 1.22
C ALA A 269 -20.29 -17.51 2.29
N LYS A 270 -19.08 -16.98 2.54
CA LYS A 270 -18.13 -17.50 3.56
C LYS A 270 -18.07 -16.59 4.77
N SER A 271 -17.31 -17.00 5.80
CA SER A 271 -17.20 -16.30 7.08
C SER A 271 -16.64 -14.87 6.97
N ASN A 272 -15.83 -14.57 5.95
CA ASN A 272 -15.29 -13.24 5.70
C ASN A 272 -16.26 -12.32 4.96
N THR A 273 -17.29 -12.85 4.28
CA THR A 273 -18.37 -12.07 3.64
C THR A 273 -17.86 -10.93 2.76
N CYS A 274 -16.97 -11.23 1.81
CA CYS A 274 -16.36 -10.21 0.95
C CYS A 274 -16.12 -10.68 -0.49
N TRP A 275 -15.82 -9.71 -1.35
CA TRP A 275 -15.20 -9.94 -2.65
C TRP A 275 -13.71 -9.63 -2.55
N HIS A 276 -12.86 -10.63 -2.75
CA HIS A 276 -11.41 -10.46 -2.77
C HIS A 276 -10.94 -10.13 -4.19
N LEU A 277 -10.15 -9.08 -4.32
CA LEU A 277 -9.65 -8.55 -5.59
C LEU A 277 -8.13 -8.43 -5.55
N GLU A 278 -7.48 -8.91 -6.62
CA GLU A 278 -6.07 -8.67 -6.91
C GLU A 278 -5.97 -7.98 -8.27
N ILE A 279 -5.51 -6.73 -8.28
CA ILE A 279 -5.45 -5.88 -9.47
C ILE A 279 -4.03 -5.38 -9.66
N VAL A 280 -3.47 -5.62 -10.84
CA VAL A 280 -2.20 -5.02 -11.27
C VAL A 280 -2.50 -3.59 -11.75
N PRO A 281 -1.98 -2.54 -11.10
CA PRO A 281 -2.29 -1.17 -11.49
C PRO A 281 -1.86 -0.87 -12.93
N ASN A 282 -2.73 -0.21 -13.70
CA ASN A 282 -2.49 0.17 -15.09
C ASN A 282 -2.22 -1.02 -16.04
N SER A 283 -2.73 -2.22 -15.71
CA SER A 283 -2.60 -3.40 -16.57
C SER A 283 -3.29 -3.26 -17.92
N LYS A 284 -4.33 -2.43 -18.00
CA LYS A 284 -5.14 -2.21 -19.19
C LYS A 284 -5.72 -0.78 -19.20
N PRO A 285 -5.89 -0.11 -20.35
CA PRO A 285 -6.59 1.18 -20.41
C PRO A 285 -8.04 1.06 -19.93
N LEU A 286 -8.51 2.05 -19.16
CA LEU A 286 -9.87 2.12 -18.60
C LEU A 286 -10.86 2.83 -19.53
#